data_AF-A0A2V2U9B8-F1
#
_entry.id   AF-A0A2V2U9B8-F1
#
_cell.length_a   1.000
_cell.length_b   1.000
_cell.length_c   1.000
_cell.angle_alpha   90.00
_cell.angle_beta   90.00
_cell.angle_gamma   90.00
#
_symmetry.space_group_name_H-M   'P 1'
#
loop_
_entity.id
_entity.type
_entity.pdbx_description
1 polymer ?
#
loop_
_entity_poly.entity_id
_entity_poly.type
_entity_poly.pdbx_seq_one_letter_code
_entity_poly.pdbx_strand_id
1 'polypeptide(L)'
;MSFRDIGAIINRMNAEFEKERGYPDDEEEIDNKPKSKELQTFKLFSEGKTPVEIVIALDLPTDEVRPIYRDFWGLNNMHKLVEVYDEIKVTFHHFWDYTE
;
A
#
# COMPACT_ATOMS: atom_id res chain seq x y z
N MET A 1 -14.81 -22.57 10.94
CA MET A 1 -14.59 -22.15 9.55
C MET A 1 -13.11 -22.38 9.25
N SER A 2 -12.82 -23.20 8.25
CA SER A 2 -11.48 -23.69 7.89
C SER A 2 -10.92 -22.93 6.68
N PHE A 3 -9.60 -22.93 6.49
CA PHE A 3 -8.96 -22.40 5.27
C PHE A 3 -9.55 -23.01 3.98
N ARG A 4 -10.03 -24.25 4.05
CA ARG A 4 -10.76 -24.91 2.95
C ARG A 4 -12.11 -24.25 2.66
N ASP A 5 -12.80 -23.79 3.70
CA ASP A 5 -14.10 -23.14 3.57
C ASP A 5 -13.93 -21.77 2.90
N ILE A 6 -12.87 -21.04 3.26
CA ILE A 6 -12.50 -19.75 2.64
C ILE A 6 -12.15 -19.96 1.16
N GLY A 7 -11.34 -20.99 0.84
CA GLY A 7 -11.01 -21.32 -0.55
C GLY A 7 -12.23 -21.68 -1.40
N ALA A 8 -13.20 -22.39 -0.83
CA ALA A 8 -14.44 -22.71 -1.52
C ALA A 8 -15.32 -21.46 -1.78
N ILE A 9 -15.31 -20.49 -0.87
CA ILE A 9 -16.03 -19.22 -1.02
C ILE A 9 -15.38 -18.35 -2.10
N ILE A 10 -14.05 -18.24 -2.12
CA ILE A 10 -13.30 -17.49 -3.14
C ILE A 10 -13.57 -18.07 -4.53
N ASN A 11 -13.52 -19.39 -4.66
CA ASN A 11 -13.76 -20.04 -5.95
C ASN A 11 -15.19 -19.84 -6.46
N ARG A 12 -16.20 -19.80 -5.57
CA ARG A 12 -17.58 -19.51 -5.98
C ARG A 12 -17.75 -18.04 -6.40
N MET A 13 -17.18 -17.11 -5.65
CA MET A 13 -17.21 -15.69 -6.02
C MET A 13 -16.55 -15.46 -7.39
N ASN A 14 -15.38 -16.04 -7.63
CA ASN A 14 -14.70 -15.91 -8.93
C ASN A 14 -15.55 -16.48 -10.08
N ALA A 15 -16.14 -17.66 -9.91
CA ALA A 15 -17.01 -18.26 -10.92
C ALA A 15 -18.29 -17.45 -11.20
N GLU A 16 -18.81 -16.71 -10.20
CA GLU A 16 -19.93 -15.80 -10.37
C GLU A 16 -19.53 -14.51 -11.10
N PHE A 17 -18.35 -13.95 -10.77
CA PHE A 17 -17.78 -12.79 -11.50
C PHE A 17 -17.46 -13.10 -12.96
N GLU A 18 -16.97 -14.30 -13.24
CA GLU A 18 -16.66 -14.76 -14.60
C GLU A 18 -17.93 -14.92 -15.47
N LYS A 19 -19.04 -15.35 -14.86
CA LYS A 19 -20.34 -15.47 -15.56
C LYS A 19 -21.00 -14.13 -15.88
N GLU A 20 -20.80 -13.10 -15.04
CA GLU A 20 -21.37 -11.76 -15.29
C GLU A 20 -20.62 -10.95 -16.35
N ARG A 21 -19.32 -11.21 -16.58
CA ARG A 21 -18.48 -10.38 -17.46
C ARG A 21 -18.25 -10.89 -18.88
N GLY A 22 -18.51 -12.16 -19.16
CA GLY A 22 -18.42 -12.79 -20.49
C GLY A 22 -17.42 -12.15 -21.47
N TYR A 23 -16.11 -12.42 -21.34
CA TYR A 23 -15.09 -12.33 -22.42
C TYR A 23 -13.89 -13.23 -22.04
N PRO A 24 -13.11 -13.73 -23.03
CA PRO A 24 -12.36 -14.98 -23.00
C PRO A 24 -10.96 -14.84 -22.40
N ASP A 25 -10.39 -16.03 -22.21
CA ASP A 25 -9.02 -16.43 -21.93
C ASP A 25 -7.95 -15.59 -22.67
N ASP A 26 -7.51 -14.49 -22.05
CA ASP A 26 -6.26 -13.79 -22.39
C ASP A 26 -5.53 -13.47 -21.08
N GLU A 27 -4.38 -14.14 -20.86
CA GLU A 27 -3.57 -14.13 -19.64
C GLU A 27 -2.86 -12.79 -19.32
N GLU A 28 -3.11 -11.68 -20.01
CA GLU A 28 -2.38 -10.42 -19.75
C GLU A 28 -3.22 -9.15 -19.99
N GLU A 29 -4.10 -8.76 -19.05
CA GLU A 29 -4.57 -7.35 -19.00
C GLU A 29 -5.21 -6.92 -17.66
N ILE A 30 -4.41 -6.74 -16.60
CA ILE A 30 -4.82 -5.93 -15.43
C ILE A 30 -4.22 -4.50 -15.52
N ASP A 31 -3.58 -4.15 -16.64
CA ASP A 31 -2.72 -2.95 -16.73
C ASP A 31 -3.33 -1.73 -17.44
N ASN A 32 -4.66 -1.57 -17.41
CA ASN A 32 -5.30 -0.38 -18.01
C ASN A 32 -6.28 0.34 -17.08
N LYS A 33 -6.06 0.28 -15.77
CA LYS A 33 -6.61 1.26 -14.83
C LYS A 33 -5.46 2.17 -14.39
N PRO A 34 -5.60 3.52 -14.37
CA PRO A 34 -4.57 4.37 -13.80
C PRO A 34 -4.34 3.90 -12.36
N LYS A 35 -3.21 3.23 -12.12
CA LYS A 35 -2.80 2.84 -10.77
C LYS A 35 -2.72 4.13 -9.98
N SER A 36 -3.48 4.22 -8.89
CA SER A 36 -3.39 5.35 -7.96
C SER A 36 -1.91 5.69 -7.72
N LYS A 37 -1.56 6.97 -7.62
CA LYS A 37 -0.19 7.42 -7.31
C LYS A 37 0.41 6.70 -6.10
N GLU A 38 -0.46 6.33 -5.16
CA GLU A 38 -0.15 5.50 -4.00
C GLU A 38 0.25 4.06 -4.36
N LEU A 39 -0.48 3.39 -5.25
CA LEU A 39 -0.13 2.05 -5.75
C LEU A 39 1.20 2.06 -6.53
N GLN A 40 1.45 3.11 -7.31
CA GLN A 40 2.73 3.29 -8.00
C GLN A 40 3.87 3.48 -7.01
N THR A 41 3.64 4.28 -5.97
CA THR A 41 4.58 4.48 -4.86
C THR A 41 4.91 3.15 -4.15
N PHE A 42 3.89 2.36 -3.78
CA PHE A 42 4.11 1.05 -3.15
C PHE A 42 4.88 0.08 -4.06
N LYS A 43 4.58 0.07 -5.36
CA LYS A 43 5.33 -0.73 -6.33
C LYS A 43 6.81 -0.35 -6.33
N LEU A 44 7.14 0.93 -6.45
CA LEU A 44 8.53 1.39 -6.46
C LEU A 44 9.25 1.09 -5.13
N PHE A 45 8.57 1.19 -3.99
CA PHE A 45 9.14 0.78 -2.71
C PHE A 45 9.44 -0.72 -2.66
N SER A 46 8.55 -1.56 -3.20
CA SER A 46 8.80 -3.02 -3.29
C SER A 46 9.98 -3.37 -4.21
N GLU A 47 10.28 -2.52 -5.20
CA GLU A 47 11.45 -2.61 -6.06
C GLU A 47 12.74 -2.07 -5.40
N GLY A 48 12.66 -1.62 -4.14
CA GLY A 48 13.80 -1.13 -3.35
C GLY A 48 14.15 0.34 -3.58
N LYS A 49 13.29 1.12 -4.26
CA LYS A 49 13.50 2.56 -4.44
C LYS A 49 13.36 3.31 -3.13
N THR A 50 14.18 4.34 -2.97
CA THR A 50 14.16 5.23 -1.81
C THR A 50 13.04 6.27 -1.93
N PRO A 51 12.57 6.85 -0.80
CA PRO A 51 11.56 7.92 -0.85
C PRO A 51 11.98 9.10 -1.74
N VAL A 52 13.27 9.43 -1.78
CA VAL A 52 13.82 10.52 -2.61
C VAL A 52 13.68 10.20 -4.10
N GLU A 53 14.06 8.98 -4.51
CA GLU A 53 13.91 8.56 -5.90
C GLU A 53 12.44 8.55 -6.34
N ILE A 54 11.52 8.21 -5.45
CA ILE A 54 10.08 8.17 -5.77
C ILE A 54 9.49 9.57 -5.90
N VAL A 55 9.86 10.51 -5.01
CA VAL A 55 9.49 11.93 -5.14
C VAL A 55 9.90 12.46 -6.50
N ILE A 56 11.12 12.14 -6.95
CA ILE A 56 11.65 12.56 -8.25
C ILE A 56 10.91 11.84 -9.40
N ALA A 57 10.70 10.53 -9.29
CA ALA A 57 10.14 9.71 -10.37
C ALA A 57 8.64 9.96 -10.62
N LEU A 58 7.87 10.21 -9.55
CA LEU A 58 6.41 10.39 -9.63
C LEU A 58 5.97 11.85 -9.50
N ASP A 59 6.92 12.78 -9.35
CA ASP A 59 6.67 14.22 -9.13
C ASP A 59 5.66 14.45 -7.99
N LEU A 60 5.87 13.75 -6.87
CA LEU A 60 5.01 13.80 -5.68
C LEU A 60 5.65 14.66 -4.60
N PRO A 61 4.87 15.50 -3.91
CA PRO A 61 5.40 16.26 -2.78
C PRO A 61 5.84 15.32 -1.66
N THR A 62 6.89 15.71 -0.94
CA THR A 62 7.45 14.90 0.16
C THR A 62 6.43 14.64 1.27
N ASP A 63 5.47 15.55 1.46
CA ASP A 63 4.37 15.42 2.43
C ASP A 63 3.39 14.29 2.07
N GLU A 64 3.28 13.93 0.79
CA GLU A 64 2.46 12.80 0.33
C GLU A 64 3.23 11.47 0.39
N VAL A 65 4.53 11.46 0.07
CA VAL A 65 5.32 10.22 0.05
C VAL A 65 5.64 9.70 1.45
N ARG A 66 5.85 10.60 2.43
CA ARG A 66 6.16 10.25 3.82
C ARG A 66 5.12 9.33 4.50
N PRO A 67 3.81 9.64 4.49
CA PRO A 67 2.81 8.76 5.08
C PRO A 67 2.75 7.40 4.37
N ILE A 68 2.85 7.37 3.03
CA ILE A 68 2.84 6.13 2.25
C ILE A 68 4.03 5.24 2.61
N TYR A 69 5.21 5.82 2.87
CA TYR A 69 6.39 5.07 3.28
C TYR A 69 6.23 4.44 4.68
N ARG A 70 5.59 5.16 5.61
CA ARG A 70 5.22 4.61 6.92
C ARG A 70 4.26 3.42 6.77
N ASP A 71 3.27 3.55 5.91
CA ASP A 71 2.30 2.48 5.67
C ASP A 71 2.95 1.27 4.99
N PHE A 72 3.93 1.50 4.09
CA PHE A 72 4.74 0.45 3.49
C PHE A 72 5.47 -0.39 4.54
N TRP A 73 6.03 0.23 5.58
CA TRP A 73 6.64 -0.51 6.70
C TRP A 73 5.60 -1.38 7.43
N GLY A 74 4.42 -0.84 7.69
CA GLY A 74 3.31 -1.59 8.31
C GLY A 74 2.90 -2.81 7.48
N LEU A 75 2.79 -2.66 6.16
CA LEU A 75 2.46 -3.75 5.24
C LEU A 75 3.57 -4.80 5.12
N ASN A 76 4.83 -4.44 5.40
CA ASN A 76 5.97 -5.36 5.41
C ASN A 76 6.23 -5.99 6.79
N ASN A 77 5.23 -6.05 7.67
CA ASN A 77 5.33 -6.60 9.03
C ASN A 77 6.36 -5.88 9.93
N MET A 78 6.74 -4.64 9.61
CA MET A 78 7.68 -3.84 10.42
C MET A 78 6.96 -3.04 11.52
N HIS A 79 5.96 -3.65 12.18
CA HIS A 79 5.07 -2.96 13.11
C HIS A 79 5.80 -2.24 14.26
N LYS A 80 6.87 -2.83 14.80
CA LYS A 80 7.69 -2.21 15.87
C LYS A 80 8.36 -0.91 15.40
N LEU A 81 8.76 -0.84 14.13
CA LEU A 81 9.37 0.38 13.58
C LEU A 81 8.32 1.49 13.49
N VAL A 82 7.12 1.15 13.02
CA VAL A 82 6.00 2.09 12.94
C VAL A 82 5.62 2.60 14.33
N GLU A 83 5.55 1.72 15.33
CA GLU A 83 5.26 2.06 16.73
C GLU A 83 6.28 3.06 17.30
N VAL A 84 7.57 2.74 17.22
CA VAL A 84 8.64 3.63 17.72
C VAL A 84 8.65 4.97 16.98
N TYR A 85 8.42 4.96 15.67
CA TYR A 85 8.35 6.19 14.88
C TYR A 85 7.20 7.10 15.34
N ASP A 86 6.03 6.53 15.57
CA ASP A 86 4.85 7.28 16.01
C ASP A 86 5.01 7.82 17.44
N GLU A 87 5.56 7.03 18.36
CA GLU A 87 5.86 7.45 19.73
C GLU A 87 6.81 8.66 19.76
N ILE A 88 7.89 8.58 18.97
CA ILE A 88 8.87 9.67 18.85
C ILE A 88 8.19 10.91 18.27
N LYS A 89 7.40 10.75 17.19
CA LYS A 89 6.70 11.87 16.54
C LYS A 89 5.75 12.59 17.51
N VAL A 90 4.97 11.85 18.28
CA VAL A 90 4.06 12.40 19.31
C VAL A 90 4.85 13.14 20.39
N THR A 91 5.95 12.54 20.87
CA THR A 91 6.81 13.16 21.89
C THR A 91 7.40 14.49 21.42
N PHE A 92 7.91 14.55 20.18
CA PHE A 92 8.44 15.79 19.61
C PHE A 92 7.36 16.86 19.40
N HIS A 93 6.15 16.45 19.00
CA HIS A 93 5.04 17.39 18.86
C HIS A 93 4.67 18.04 20.20
N HIS A 94 4.52 17.22 21.25
CA HIS A 94 4.26 17.73 22.60
C HIS A 94 5.40 18.58 23.17
N PHE A 95 6.65 18.29 22.84
CA PHE A 95 7.78 19.09 23.32
C PHE A 95 7.74 20.54 22.80
N TRP A 96 7.32 20.73 21.54
CA TRP A 96 7.28 22.06 20.92
C TRP A 96 6.11 22.92 21.43
N ASP A 97 4.95 22.30 21.70
CA ASP A 97 3.75 22.98 22.21
C ASP A 97 3.92 23.59 23.62
N TYR A 98 4.94 23.18 24.38
CA TYR A 98 5.23 23.69 25.73
C TYR A 98 6.26 24.84 25.74
N THR A 99 6.80 25.24 24.58
CA THR A 99 7.86 26.26 24.47
C THR A 99 7.41 27.59 23.89
N GLU A 100 6.11 27.76 23.62
CA GLU A 100 5.45 29.04 23.28
C GLU A 100 4.60 29.56 24.46
#